data_AF-A0A5N4ELD4-F1
#
_entry.id   AF-A0A5N4ELD4-F1
#
_cell.length_a   1.000
_cell.length_b   1.000
_cell.length_c   1.000
_cell.angle_alpha   90.00
_cell.angle_beta   90.00
_cell.angle_gamma   90.00
#
_symmetry.space_group_name_H-M   'P 1'
#
loop_
_entity.id
_entity.type
_entity.pdbx_description
1 polymer ?
#
loop_
_entity_poly.entity_id
_entity_poly.type
_entity_poly.pdbx_seq_one_letter_code
_entity_poly.pdbx_strand_id
1 'polypeptide(L)'
;MLILFKVLRGDVYMFYKLYGFYQNLYQYVLSRSNSQLMGIDIKDVSNCAPFKNSHNGIPIAPCGAIANSIFNDTIVLSYNLNSSMSIKVPMLRSGISWWTDKYVKFWNPGSQNLSSAFAGTAKPPSWPKPVYELDEEDPENNGFINEDFIVWMRTAAFPTFKKLYRRLSRIQHFTEGLPAGSYSFGITYSILLSFLFLDFPVTKFQGEKSVVLSTLTWSGGSSLFLGLAYTVTGALTWLAFFAMMAIHLRLKERKTLFHQE
;
A
#
# COMPACT_ATOMS: atom_id res chain seq x y z
N MET A 1 -1.09 -6.98 21.93
CA MET A 1 -1.97 -5.94 22.51
C MET A 1 -1.36 -4.57 22.19
N LEU A 2 -2.14 -3.64 21.67
CA LEU A 2 -1.74 -2.27 21.35
C LEU A 2 -2.46 -1.32 22.32
N ILE A 3 -1.74 -0.42 22.96
CA ILE A 3 -2.35 0.60 23.83
C ILE A 3 -2.24 1.95 23.12
N LEU A 4 -3.39 2.59 22.88
CA LEU A 4 -3.48 3.90 22.28
C LEU A 4 -3.60 4.95 23.39
N PHE A 5 -2.54 5.72 23.64
CA PHE A 5 -2.52 6.75 24.70
C PHE A 5 -3.32 8.00 24.36
N LYS A 6 -3.54 8.29 23.07
CA LYS A 6 -4.26 9.46 22.59
C LYS A 6 -5.26 9.04 21.51
N VAL A 7 -6.43 9.67 21.50
CA VAL A 7 -7.42 9.47 20.44
C VAL A 7 -6.83 9.80 19.06
N LEU A 8 -7.01 8.91 18.08
CA LEU A 8 -6.72 9.20 16.68
C LEU A 8 -7.98 9.77 16.05
N ARG A 9 -8.01 11.10 15.85
CA ARG A 9 -9.19 11.82 15.36
C ARG A 9 -9.33 11.74 13.84
N GLY A 10 -10.57 11.69 13.37
CA GLY A 10 -10.91 11.80 11.95
C GLY A 10 -10.72 10.48 11.20
N ASP A 11 -10.28 10.57 9.94
CA ASP A 11 -10.10 9.40 9.08
C ASP A 11 -8.83 8.62 9.47
N VAL A 12 -9.05 7.41 9.99
CA VAL A 12 -7.98 6.49 10.37
C VAL A 12 -7.81 5.41 9.31
N TYR A 13 -6.55 5.15 8.98
CA TYR A 13 -6.14 4.19 7.97
C TYR A 13 -5.26 3.12 8.60
N MET A 14 -5.48 1.87 8.21
CA MET A 14 -4.67 0.73 8.61
C MET A 14 -3.81 0.30 7.44
N PHE A 15 -2.50 0.21 7.68
CA PHE A 15 -1.52 -0.23 6.71
C PHE A 15 -0.83 -1.50 7.21
N TYR A 16 -0.50 -2.40 6.30
CA TYR A 16 0.56 -3.37 6.54
C TYR A 16 1.88 -2.78 6.04
N LYS A 17 2.93 -2.96 6.83
CA LYS A 17 4.29 -2.53 6.54
C LYS A 17 5.15 -3.78 6.38
N LEU A 18 5.90 -3.83 5.29
CA LEU A 18 6.87 -4.88 5.01
C LEU A 18 8.27 -4.25 5.05
N TYR A 19 9.19 -4.95 5.71
CA TYR A 19 10.62 -4.62 5.77
C TYR A 19 11.42 -5.69 5.02
N GLY A 20 12.44 -5.27 4.28
CA GLY A 20 13.33 -6.18 3.55
C GLY A 20 12.70 -6.85 2.33
N PHE A 21 11.59 -6.33 1.79
CA PHE A 21 10.93 -6.88 0.61
C PHE A 21 11.13 -5.98 -0.62
N TYR A 22 11.94 -6.43 -1.57
CA TYR A 22 12.42 -5.62 -2.70
C TYR A 22 11.48 -5.67 -3.91
N GLN A 23 10.35 -4.95 -3.85
CA GLN A 23 9.46 -4.81 -5.02
C GLN A 23 10.07 -4.02 -6.19
N ASN A 24 11.12 -3.24 -5.93
CA ASN A 24 11.78 -2.37 -6.90
C ASN A 24 12.83 -3.08 -7.75
N LEU A 25 13.01 -4.39 -7.59
CA LEU A 25 13.90 -5.16 -8.46
C LEU A 25 13.36 -5.15 -9.90
N TYR A 26 14.22 -4.79 -10.86
CA TYR A 26 13.82 -4.61 -12.27
C TYR A 26 13.03 -5.78 -12.84
N GLN A 27 13.53 -7.01 -12.68
CA GLN A 27 12.85 -8.22 -13.16
C GLN A 27 11.52 -8.46 -12.46
N TYR A 28 11.41 -8.13 -11.17
CA TYR A 28 10.16 -8.24 -10.43
C TYR A 28 9.12 -7.26 -10.96
N VAL A 29 9.49 -5.99 -11.18
CA VAL A 29 8.61 -4.94 -11.71
C VAL A 29 8.12 -5.27 -13.13
N LEU A 30 8.98 -5.87 -13.96
CA LEU A 30 8.61 -6.28 -15.32
C LEU A 30 7.73 -7.53 -15.37
N SER A 31 7.75 -8.36 -14.34
CA SER A 31 7.04 -9.64 -14.30
C SER A 31 5.53 -9.45 -14.07
N ARG A 32 4.84 -8.95 -15.10
CA ARG A 32 3.38 -8.77 -15.20
C ARG A 32 2.95 -8.61 -16.66
N SER A 33 1.67 -8.83 -16.95
CA SER A 33 1.06 -8.54 -18.24
C SER A 33 0.00 -7.44 -18.10
N ASN A 34 0.25 -6.27 -18.69
CA ASN A 34 -0.73 -5.18 -18.64
C ASN A 34 -1.95 -5.49 -19.52
N SER A 35 -1.78 -6.21 -20.64
CA SER A 35 -2.89 -6.62 -21.50
C SER A 35 -3.89 -7.51 -20.75
N GLN A 36 -3.35 -8.45 -19.95
CA GLN A 36 -4.14 -9.30 -19.08
C GLN A 36 -4.85 -8.48 -17.99
N LEU A 37 -4.13 -7.60 -17.28
CA LEU A 37 -4.70 -6.80 -16.17
C LEU A 37 -5.76 -5.79 -16.64
N MET A 38 -5.73 -5.38 -17.91
CA MET A 38 -6.77 -4.56 -18.56
C MET A 38 -7.91 -5.41 -19.14
N GLY A 39 -7.90 -6.74 -18.98
CA GLY A 39 -8.95 -7.62 -19.47
C GLY A 39 -9.04 -7.72 -21.00
N ILE A 40 -8.03 -7.27 -21.74
CA ILE A 40 -7.99 -7.28 -23.22
C ILE A 40 -7.66 -8.70 -23.72
N ASP A 41 -6.53 -9.24 -23.26
CA ASP A 41 -6.13 -10.62 -23.54
C ASP A 41 -5.70 -11.29 -22.24
N ILE A 42 -6.58 -12.15 -21.72
CA ILE A 42 -6.37 -12.86 -20.45
C ILE A 42 -5.23 -13.89 -20.58
N LYS A 43 -4.92 -14.34 -21.80
CA LYS A 43 -3.91 -15.39 -22.05
C LYS A 43 -2.54 -14.81 -22.41
N ASP A 44 -2.39 -13.50 -22.54
CA ASP A 44 -1.09 -12.86 -22.76
C ASP A 44 -0.20 -12.95 -21.51
N VAL A 45 0.78 -13.84 -21.56
CA VAL A 45 1.77 -14.10 -20.50
C VAL A 45 3.21 -13.79 -20.94
N SER A 46 3.39 -13.04 -22.02
CA SER A 46 4.68 -12.78 -22.68
C SER A 46 5.79 -12.27 -21.74
N ASN A 47 5.47 -11.32 -20.86
CA ASN A 47 6.43 -10.70 -19.93
C ASN A 47 6.40 -11.26 -18.50
N CYS A 48 5.60 -12.30 -18.23
CA CYS A 48 5.34 -12.80 -16.88
C CYS A 48 6.35 -13.82 -16.34
N ALA A 49 7.60 -13.85 -16.85
CA ALA A 49 8.60 -14.82 -16.38
C ALA A 49 8.90 -14.60 -14.88
N PRO A 50 9.05 -15.66 -14.05
CA PRO A 50 8.91 -17.08 -14.39
C PRO A 50 7.46 -17.61 -14.31
N PHE A 51 6.53 -16.86 -13.71
CA PHE A 51 5.15 -17.27 -13.46
C PHE A 51 4.22 -17.00 -14.65
N LYS A 52 4.55 -17.57 -15.81
CA LYS A 52 3.75 -17.46 -17.04
C LYS A 52 2.67 -18.53 -17.11
N ASN A 53 3.10 -19.79 -17.01
CA ASN A 53 2.26 -20.95 -17.19
C ASN A 53 2.32 -21.82 -15.93
N SER A 54 1.23 -22.53 -15.66
CA SER A 54 1.20 -23.61 -14.67
C SER A 54 2.00 -24.82 -15.19
N HIS A 55 2.25 -25.80 -14.33
CA HIS A 55 2.96 -27.04 -14.67
C HIS A 55 2.34 -27.77 -15.88
N ASN A 56 1.03 -27.59 -16.11
CA ASN A 56 0.28 -28.23 -17.20
C ASN A 56 0.28 -27.39 -18.52
N GLY A 57 1.09 -26.33 -18.62
CA GLY A 57 1.12 -25.45 -19.79
C GLY A 57 -0.05 -24.46 -19.89
N ILE A 58 -0.95 -24.44 -18.91
CA ILE A 58 -2.09 -23.52 -18.85
C ILE A 58 -1.60 -22.12 -18.44
N PRO A 59 -1.98 -21.04 -19.14
CA PRO A 59 -1.58 -19.68 -18.78
C PRO A 59 -2.14 -19.29 -17.40
N ILE A 60 -1.31 -18.63 -16.59
CA ILE A 60 -1.69 -18.16 -15.25
C ILE A 60 -2.42 -16.82 -15.36
N ALA A 61 -3.51 -16.64 -14.59
CA ALA A 61 -4.20 -15.37 -14.46
C ALA A 61 -4.48 -15.06 -12.96
N PRO A 62 -3.94 -13.96 -12.40
CA PRO A 62 -2.94 -13.04 -12.97
C PRO A 62 -1.52 -13.63 -13.04
N CYS A 63 -0.83 -13.45 -14.16
CA CYS A 63 0.54 -13.92 -14.33
C CYS A 63 1.58 -12.97 -13.70
N GLY A 64 2.77 -13.51 -13.44
CA GLY A 64 3.94 -12.75 -13.02
C GLY A 64 4.24 -12.77 -11.52
N ALA A 65 5.47 -12.38 -11.19
CA ALA A 65 6.01 -12.46 -9.84
C ALA A 65 5.32 -11.52 -8.86
N ILE A 66 4.89 -10.34 -9.34
CA ILE A 66 4.18 -9.36 -8.51
C ILE A 66 2.89 -9.98 -7.99
N ALA A 67 2.07 -10.50 -8.90
CA ALA A 67 0.78 -11.07 -8.56
C ALA A 67 0.94 -12.33 -7.71
N ASN A 68 1.86 -13.24 -8.06
CA ASN A 68 2.08 -14.47 -7.31
C ASN A 68 2.42 -14.20 -5.83
N SER A 69 3.25 -13.20 -5.54
CA SER A 69 3.62 -12.86 -4.17
C SER A 69 2.65 -11.87 -3.52
N ILE A 70 1.33 -12.03 -3.62
CA ILE A 70 0.38 -11.13 -2.96
C ILE A 70 0.38 -11.30 -1.43
N PHE A 71 0.19 -10.20 -0.70
CA PHE A 71 -0.04 -10.23 0.74
C PHE A 71 -1.40 -10.89 1.06
N ASN A 72 -1.40 -11.93 1.89
CA ASN A 72 -2.56 -12.77 2.16
C ASN A 72 -2.92 -12.91 3.66
N ASP A 73 -2.28 -12.15 4.55
CA ASP A 73 -2.62 -12.20 5.98
C ASP A 73 -3.92 -11.42 6.24
N THR A 74 -4.82 -12.00 7.02
CA THR A 74 -6.06 -11.34 7.43
C THR A 74 -5.87 -10.65 8.77
N ILE A 75 -5.93 -9.31 8.78
CA ILE A 75 -5.79 -8.50 10.00
C ILE A 75 -7.16 -8.04 10.48
N VAL A 76 -7.53 -8.41 11.70
CA VAL A 76 -8.75 -7.96 12.40
C VAL A 76 -8.35 -7.11 13.60
N LEU A 77 -8.96 -5.93 13.74
CA LEU A 77 -8.75 -5.03 14.87
C LEU A 77 -9.99 -5.07 15.78
N SER A 78 -9.75 -5.26 17.08
CA SER A 78 -10.78 -5.22 18.11
C SER A 78 -10.42 -4.21 19.19
N TYR A 79 -11.39 -3.43 19.63
CA TYR A 79 -11.29 -2.50 20.73
C TYR A 79 -11.74 -3.17 22.03
N ASN A 80 -10.88 -3.20 23.04
CA ASN A 80 -11.18 -3.82 24.32
C ASN A 80 -11.73 -2.72 25.26
N LEU A 81 -13.03 -2.80 25.56
CA LEU A 81 -13.66 -1.90 26.54
C LEU A 81 -13.23 -2.27 27.96
N ASN A 82 -13.29 -3.57 28.28
CA ASN A 82 -12.95 -4.18 29.56
C ASN A 82 -12.22 -5.52 29.31
N SER A 83 -11.68 -6.17 30.36
CA SER A 83 -10.96 -7.45 30.25
C SER A 83 -11.76 -8.60 29.59
N SER A 84 -13.10 -8.52 29.57
CA SER A 84 -14.00 -9.55 29.02
C SER A 84 -14.80 -9.12 27.79
N MET A 85 -14.81 -7.82 27.43
CA MET A 85 -15.63 -7.30 26.33
C MET A 85 -14.76 -6.62 25.27
N SER A 86 -14.80 -7.17 24.05
CA SER A 86 -14.14 -6.62 22.89
C SER A 86 -15.14 -6.34 21.77
N ILE A 87 -15.03 -5.16 21.14
CA ILE A 87 -15.83 -4.73 20.01
C ILE A 87 -14.97 -4.80 18.76
N LYS A 88 -15.43 -5.50 17.71
CA LYS A 88 -14.75 -5.49 16.41
C LYS A 88 -14.81 -4.08 15.82
N VAL A 89 -13.65 -3.51 15.48
CA VAL A 89 -13.58 -2.20 14.84
C VAL A 89 -14.10 -2.34 13.40
N PRO A 90 -15.09 -1.54 12.96
CA PRO A 90 -15.63 -1.62 11.62
C PRO A 90 -14.63 -1.00 10.64
N MET A 91 -14.00 -1.84 9.81
CA MET A 91 -12.99 -1.45 8.85
C MET A 91 -13.50 -1.74 7.43
N LEU A 92 -13.49 -0.72 6.57
CA LEU A 92 -13.90 -0.80 5.17
C LEU A 92 -12.80 -1.41 4.30
N ARG A 93 -13.21 -2.28 3.38
CA ARG A 93 -12.36 -2.87 2.31
C ARG A 93 -12.38 -2.03 1.02
N SER A 94 -13.42 -1.24 0.82
CA SER A 94 -13.61 -0.38 -0.35
C SER A 94 -13.01 1.02 -0.16
N GLY A 95 -12.65 1.66 -1.28
CA GLY A 95 -12.08 3.01 -1.30
C GLY A 95 -10.65 3.08 -0.75
N ILE A 96 -9.87 2.02 -0.92
CA ILE A 96 -8.44 1.92 -0.57
C ILE A 96 -7.53 2.09 -1.79
N SER A 97 -8.06 1.88 -2.99
CA SER A 97 -7.35 2.06 -4.26
C SER A 97 -7.58 3.45 -4.87
N TRP A 98 -6.70 3.85 -5.78
CA TRP A 98 -6.88 5.09 -6.54
C TRP A 98 -7.96 4.91 -7.60
N TRP A 99 -8.75 5.96 -7.84
CA TRP A 99 -9.82 5.95 -8.83
C TRP A 99 -9.33 5.53 -10.23
N THR A 100 -8.20 6.07 -10.68
CA THR A 100 -7.62 5.71 -11.98
C THR A 100 -7.17 4.26 -12.06
N ASP A 101 -6.69 3.67 -10.97
CA ASP A 101 -6.36 2.25 -10.99
C ASP A 101 -7.64 1.42 -11.13
N LYS A 102 -8.65 1.70 -10.29
CA LYS A 102 -9.89 0.92 -10.22
C LYS A 102 -10.75 1.02 -11.48
N TYR A 103 -10.84 2.19 -12.09
CA TYR A 103 -11.80 2.46 -13.16
C TYR A 103 -11.19 2.61 -14.56
N VAL A 104 -9.86 2.69 -14.68
CA VAL A 104 -9.18 2.88 -15.98
C VAL A 104 -8.13 1.81 -16.24
N LYS A 105 -7.25 1.55 -15.26
CA LYS A 105 -6.06 0.72 -15.48
C LYS A 105 -6.30 -0.78 -15.33
N PHE A 106 -7.14 -1.17 -14.39
CA PHE A 106 -7.51 -2.57 -14.17
C PHE A 106 -8.93 -2.77 -14.61
N TRP A 107 -9.17 -3.87 -15.33
CA TRP A 107 -10.50 -4.16 -15.85
C TRP A 107 -10.73 -5.66 -15.93
N ASN A 108 -11.94 -6.08 -15.58
CA ASN A 108 -12.33 -7.48 -15.74
C ASN A 108 -12.74 -7.75 -17.19
N PRO A 109 -12.46 -8.94 -17.72
CA PRO A 109 -12.94 -9.35 -19.04
C PRO A 109 -14.48 -9.29 -19.13
N GLY A 110 -14.99 -8.90 -20.30
CA GLY A 110 -16.39 -8.52 -20.53
C GLY A 110 -17.42 -9.64 -20.57
N SER A 111 -17.35 -10.63 -19.67
CA SER A 111 -18.37 -11.69 -19.55
C SER A 111 -19.26 -11.47 -18.33
N GLN A 112 -20.53 -11.89 -18.39
CA GLN A 112 -21.46 -11.78 -17.26
C GLN A 112 -21.02 -12.56 -16.01
N ASN A 113 -20.30 -13.68 -16.17
CA ASN A 113 -19.81 -14.50 -15.07
C ASN A 113 -18.28 -14.57 -15.07
N LEU A 114 -17.63 -14.07 -14.02
CA LEU A 114 -16.16 -14.03 -13.93
C LEU A 114 -15.51 -15.41 -14.10
N SER A 115 -16.10 -16.48 -13.52
CA SER A 115 -15.58 -17.85 -13.67
C SER A 115 -15.49 -18.30 -15.14
N SER A 116 -16.51 -17.96 -15.95
CA SER A 116 -16.46 -18.23 -17.40
C SER A 116 -15.45 -17.36 -18.14
N ALA A 117 -15.27 -16.11 -17.72
CA ALA A 117 -14.27 -15.21 -18.28
C ALA A 117 -12.86 -15.76 -18.14
N PHE A 118 -12.54 -16.31 -16.96
CA PHE A 118 -11.24 -16.87 -16.65
C PHE A 118 -11.09 -18.35 -17.06
N ALA A 119 -12.03 -18.90 -17.83
CA ALA A 119 -11.97 -20.27 -18.30
C ALA A 119 -10.70 -20.55 -19.12
N GLY A 120 -10.03 -21.66 -18.83
CA GLY A 120 -8.77 -22.03 -19.48
C GLY A 120 -7.55 -21.25 -18.96
N THR A 121 -7.66 -20.60 -17.81
CA THR A 121 -6.52 -20.05 -17.06
C THR A 121 -6.36 -20.76 -15.72
N ALA A 122 -5.17 -20.66 -15.14
CA ALA A 122 -4.84 -21.22 -13.83
C ALA A 122 -4.58 -20.11 -12.81
N LYS A 123 -4.87 -20.37 -11.53
CA LYS A 123 -4.47 -19.48 -10.43
C LYS A 123 -2.95 -19.46 -10.26
N PRO A 124 -2.36 -18.38 -9.71
CA PRO A 124 -0.95 -18.37 -9.37
C PRO A 124 -0.59 -19.46 -8.34
N PRO A 125 0.63 -20.02 -8.38
CA PRO A 125 1.04 -21.09 -7.49
C PRO A 125 0.85 -20.79 -5.99
N SER A 126 1.15 -19.56 -5.56
CA SER A 126 1.08 -19.16 -4.15
C SER A 126 -0.32 -18.72 -3.71
N TRP A 127 -1.32 -18.73 -4.59
CA TRP A 127 -2.68 -18.28 -4.27
C TRP A 127 -3.55 -19.44 -3.76
N PRO A 128 -4.32 -19.27 -2.68
CA PRO A 128 -5.26 -20.31 -2.24
C PRO A 128 -6.47 -20.40 -3.17
N LYS A 129 -7.00 -19.24 -3.59
CA LYS A 129 -8.20 -19.09 -4.41
C LYS A 129 -7.87 -18.43 -5.76
N PRO A 130 -8.68 -18.63 -6.80
CA PRO A 130 -8.53 -17.91 -8.06
C PRO A 130 -8.92 -16.43 -7.92
N VAL A 131 -8.54 -15.62 -8.91
CA VAL A 131 -8.72 -14.16 -8.88
C VAL A 131 -10.18 -13.68 -8.85
N TYR A 132 -11.10 -14.50 -9.32
CA TYR A 132 -12.52 -14.19 -9.34
C TYR A 132 -13.25 -14.58 -8.04
N GLU A 133 -12.56 -15.13 -7.04
CA GLU A 133 -13.08 -15.51 -5.72
C GLU A 133 -12.26 -14.88 -4.58
N LEU A 134 -11.75 -13.65 -4.79
CA LEU A 134 -10.96 -12.93 -3.80
C LEU A 134 -11.80 -12.30 -2.69
N ASP A 135 -13.04 -11.90 -3.01
CA ASP A 135 -13.98 -11.31 -2.08
C ASP A 135 -15.32 -12.04 -2.10
N GLU A 136 -15.66 -12.71 -0.99
CA GLU A 136 -16.94 -13.42 -0.84
C GLU A 136 -18.08 -12.49 -0.41
N GLU A 137 -17.74 -11.32 0.16
CA GLU A 137 -18.71 -10.37 0.71
C GLU A 137 -19.27 -9.44 -0.37
N ASP A 138 -18.44 -9.06 -1.34
CA ASP A 138 -18.78 -8.09 -2.38
C ASP A 138 -18.43 -8.62 -3.79
N PRO A 139 -19.43 -8.98 -4.61
CA PRO A 139 -19.19 -9.46 -5.98
C PRO A 139 -18.58 -8.38 -6.89
N GLU A 140 -18.77 -7.09 -6.61
CA GLU A 140 -18.20 -5.98 -7.39
C GLU A 140 -16.71 -5.78 -7.11
N ASN A 141 -16.18 -6.38 -6.03
CA ASN A 141 -14.77 -6.30 -5.63
C ASN A 141 -13.97 -7.57 -6.00
N ASN A 142 -14.34 -8.26 -7.08
CA ASN A 142 -13.67 -9.48 -7.54
C ASN A 142 -12.93 -9.32 -8.87
N GLY A 143 -12.01 -10.23 -9.16
CA GLY A 143 -11.20 -10.21 -10.38
C GLY A 143 -10.03 -9.23 -10.29
N PHE A 144 -9.62 -8.66 -11.41
CA PHE A 144 -8.51 -7.69 -11.47
C PHE A 144 -8.85 -6.33 -10.85
N ILE A 145 -10.14 -6.04 -10.65
CA ILE A 145 -10.60 -4.80 -10.01
C ILE A 145 -10.65 -4.88 -8.47
N ASN A 146 -10.31 -6.04 -7.89
CA ASN A 146 -10.25 -6.20 -6.44
C ASN A 146 -9.27 -5.18 -5.83
N GLU A 147 -9.73 -4.40 -4.86
CA GLU A 147 -8.94 -3.26 -4.38
C GLU A 147 -7.67 -3.69 -3.62
N ASP A 148 -7.71 -4.80 -2.89
CA ASP A 148 -6.53 -5.37 -2.20
C ASP A 148 -5.46 -5.79 -3.23
N PHE A 149 -5.90 -6.43 -4.32
CA PHE A 149 -5.05 -6.79 -5.44
C PHE A 149 -4.45 -5.56 -6.12
N ILE A 150 -5.24 -4.54 -6.43
CA ILE A 150 -4.78 -3.29 -7.05
C ILE A 150 -3.72 -2.60 -6.19
N VAL A 151 -3.97 -2.49 -4.88
CA VAL A 151 -3.02 -1.89 -3.94
C VAL A 151 -1.71 -2.66 -3.92
N TRP A 152 -1.76 -3.99 -3.98
CA TRP A 152 -0.57 -4.82 -4.07
C TRP A 152 0.21 -4.60 -5.38
N MET A 153 -0.47 -4.59 -6.52
CA MET A 153 0.11 -4.47 -7.86
C MET A 153 0.83 -3.13 -8.11
N ARG A 154 0.57 -2.09 -7.30
CA ARG A 154 1.38 -0.87 -7.27
C ARG A 154 2.73 -1.15 -6.59
N THR A 155 3.77 -1.45 -7.35
CA THR A 155 5.12 -1.72 -6.83
C THR A 155 5.67 -0.55 -6.00
N ALA A 156 6.19 -0.85 -4.82
CA ALA A 156 6.86 0.12 -3.96
C ALA A 156 8.26 0.46 -4.48
N ALA A 157 8.69 1.72 -4.29
CA ALA A 157 10.00 2.19 -4.71
C ALA A 157 11.16 1.77 -3.78
N PHE A 158 10.85 1.43 -2.54
CA PHE A 158 11.81 1.11 -1.49
C PHE A 158 11.55 -0.29 -0.91
N PRO A 159 12.58 -0.97 -0.35
CA PRO A 159 12.42 -2.30 0.27
C PRO A 159 11.59 -2.30 1.54
N THR A 160 11.48 -1.13 2.18
CA THR A 160 10.63 -0.91 3.33
C THR A 160 9.49 -0.02 2.90
N PHE A 161 8.28 -0.57 2.90
CA PHE A 161 7.11 0.15 2.43
C PHE A 161 5.88 -0.22 3.25
N LYS A 162 4.88 0.64 3.17
CA LYS A 162 3.54 0.39 3.73
C LYS A 162 2.52 0.46 2.60
N LYS A 163 1.51 -0.40 2.66
CA LYS A 163 0.39 -0.42 1.73
C LYS A 163 -0.91 -0.33 2.52
N LEU A 164 -1.88 0.39 1.96
CA LEU A 164 -3.16 0.60 2.61
C LEU A 164 -3.92 -0.72 2.64
N TYR A 165 -4.35 -1.14 3.82
CA TYR A 165 -5.13 -2.35 4.00
C TYR A 165 -6.60 -1.99 4.15
N ARG A 166 -6.95 -1.18 5.14
CA ARG A 166 -8.35 -0.84 5.42
C ARG A 166 -8.47 0.61 5.87
N ARG A 167 -9.67 1.16 5.71
CA ARG A 167 -10.05 2.48 6.25
C ARG A 167 -11.09 2.30 7.35
N LEU A 168 -10.99 3.07 8.43
CA LEU A 168 -11.98 3.06 9.49
C LEU A 168 -13.36 3.52 8.96
N SER A 169 -14.40 2.74 9.25
CA SER A 169 -15.77 3.21 9.10
C SER A 169 -16.14 4.03 10.34
N ARG A 170 -16.45 5.32 10.14
CA ARG A 170 -16.83 6.24 11.23
C ARG A 170 -18.29 6.03 11.64
N ILE A 171 -18.56 4.91 12.30
CA ILE A 171 -19.89 4.54 12.79
C ILE A 171 -19.83 4.15 14.27
N GLN A 172 -20.98 4.22 14.96
CA GLN A 172 -21.14 3.79 16.35
C GLN A 172 -20.12 4.45 17.31
N HIS A 173 -19.32 3.65 18.02
CA HIS A 173 -18.30 4.12 18.97
C HIS A 173 -17.08 4.79 18.30
N PHE A 174 -17.00 4.79 16.97
CA PHE A 174 -15.83 5.23 16.20
C PHE A 174 -16.11 6.44 15.30
N THR A 175 -17.19 7.20 15.57
CA THR A 175 -17.57 8.40 14.78
C THR A 175 -16.45 9.45 14.73
N GLU A 176 -15.79 9.70 15.85
CA GLU A 176 -14.69 10.67 15.96
C GLU A 176 -13.31 10.08 15.60
N GLY A 177 -13.24 8.80 15.25
CA GLY A 177 -11.99 8.07 14.99
C GLY A 177 -11.76 6.94 16.00
N LEU A 178 -10.50 6.60 16.29
CA LEU A 178 -10.16 5.55 17.25
C LEU A 178 -9.94 6.15 18.66
N PRO A 179 -10.78 5.82 19.65
CA PRO A 179 -10.61 6.29 21.03
C PRO A 179 -9.32 5.77 21.68
N ALA A 180 -8.83 6.51 22.67
CA ALA A 180 -7.74 6.05 23.52
C ALA A 180 -8.18 4.81 24.30
N GLY A 181 -7.31 3.81 24.40
CA GLY A 181 -7.60 2.56 25.08
C GLY A 181 -6.84 1.36 24.53
N SER A 182 -7.24 0.18 24.95
CA SER A 182 -6.57 -1.08 24.61
C SER A 182 -7.19 -1.71 23.38
N TYR A 183 -6.34 -2.12 22.44
CA TYR A 183 -6.72 -2.80 21.21
C TYR A 183 -6.03 -4.15 21.09
N SER A 184 -6.72 -5.09 20.50
CA SER A 184 -6.22 -6.41 20.15
C SER A 184 -6.23 -6.58 18.64
N PHE A 185 -5.15 -7.17 18.11
CA PHE A 185 -5.09 -7.60 16.72
C PHE A 185 -5.31 -9.11 16.67
N GLY A 186 -6.34 -9.54 15.97
CA GLY A 186 -6.50 -10.92 15.52
C GLY A 186 -5.86 -11.02 14.13
N ILE A 187 -4.64 -11.55 14.06
CA ILE A 187 -3.98 -11.81 12.78
C ILE A 187 -4.17 -13.28 12.48
N THR A 188 -5.05 -13.57 11.52
CA THR A 188 -5.20 -14.92 11.00
C THR A 188 -4.24 -15.05 9.83
N TYR A 189 -3.13 -15.76 10.06
CA TYR A 189 -2.32 -16.28 8.98
C TYR A 189 -3.20 -17.30 8.23
N SER A 190 -3.34 -17.16 6.91
CA SER A 190 -4.11 -18.11 6.10
C SER A 190 -3.39 -19.47 6.10
N ILE A 191 -3.61 -20.25 7.15
CA ILE A 191 -3.22 -21.64 7.27
C ILE A 191 -4.41 -22.45 6.76
N LEU A 192 -4.33 -22.86 5.50
CA LEU A 192 -5.12 -23.97 4.99
C LEU A 192 -4.16 -25.01 4.40
N LEU A 193 -3.74 -25.91 5.30
CA LEU A 193 -3.69 -27.36 5.11
C LEU A 193 -3.17 -27.87 3.76
N SER A 194 -1.85 -27.99 3.66
CA SER A 194 -1.19 -29.26 3.34
C SER A 194 0.29 -29.08 3.64
N PHE A 195 0.91 -30.12 4.16
CA PHE A 195 2.35 -30.19 4.34
C PHE A 195 3.07 -29.69 3.08
N LEU A 196 4.08 -28.84 3.29
CA LEU A 196 4.95 -28.23 2.28
C LEU A 196 4.30 -27.02 1.54
N PHE A 197 4.96 -25.86 1.61
CA PHE A 197 4.63 -24.54 1.00
C PHE A 197 4.01 -23.45 1.91
N LEU A 198 4.70 -23.18 3.02
CA LEU A 198 5.18 -21.85 3.48
C LEU A 198 4.41 -20.59 3.05
N ASP A 199 3.67 -20.01 4.02
CA ASP A 199 3.49 -18.60 4.41
C ASP A 199 3.66 -17.45 3.37
N PHE A 200 3.50 -16.20 3.81
CA PHE A 200 4.32 -15.11 3.27
C PHE A 200 5.58 -15.01 4.16
N PRO A 201 6.57 -15.92 4.02
CA PRO A 201 7.65 -16.10 4.99
C PRO A 201 8.67 -14.97 4.88
N VAL A 202 8.39 -13.84 5.54
CA VAL A 202 9.36 -12.75 5.62
C VAL A 202 10.66 -13.19 6.30
N THR A 203 10.57 -14.17 7.20
CA THR A 203 11.70 -14.72 7.96
C THR A 203 12.78 -15.35 7.08
N LYS A 204 12.42 -15.91 5.92
CA LYS A 204 13.39 -16.52 4.99
C LYS A 204 14.40 -15.53 4.41
N PHE A 205 14.01 -14.26 4.34
CA PHE A 205 14.86 -13.18 3.84
C PHE A 205 15.13 -12.13 4.93
N GLN A 206 15.00 -12.51 6.21
CA GLN A 206 15.20 -11.63 7.36
C GLN A 206 14.34 -10.35 7.30
N GLY A 207 13.16 -10.45 6.70
CA GLY A 207 12.17 -9.39 6.63
C GLY A 207 11.27 -9.36 7.86
N GLU A 208 10.60 -8.22 8.06
CA GLU A 208 9.65 -8.01 9.15
C GLU A 208 8.28 -7.56 8.62
N LYS A 209 7.23 -7.91 9.36
CA LYS A 209 5.86 -7.42 9.12
C LYS A 209 5.43 -6.56 10.30
N SER A 210 4.75 -5.46 10.02
CA SER A 210 4.13 -4.64 11.07
C SER A 210 2.80 -4.09 10.59
N VAL A 211 1.90 -3.83 11.54
CA VAL A 211 0.65 -3.11 11.25
C VAL A 211 0.80 -1.69 11.76
N VAL A 212 0.42 -0.71 10.92
CA VAL A 212 0.54 0.71 11.23
C VAL A 212 -0.84 1.34 11.13
N LEU A 213 -1.31 1.94 12.22
CA LEU A 213 -2.49 2.80 12.24
C LEU A 213 -2.03 4.25 12.13
N SER A 214 -2.61 5.01 11.21
CA SER A 214 -2.28 6.43 11.03
C SER A 214 -3.50 7.21 10.59
N THR A 215 -3.58 8.45 11.05
CA THR A 215 -4.41 9.48 10.43
C THR A 215 -3.64 10.12 9.27
N LEU A 216 -4.37 10.72 8.33
CA LEU A 216 -3.77 11.51 7.24
C LEU A 216 -4.06 12.99 7.50
N THR A 217 -3.06 13.82 7.27
CA THR A 217 -3.21 15.27 7.11
C THR A 217 -3.26 15.60 5.62
N TRP A 218 -3.51 16.87 5.28
CA TRP A 218 -3.47 17.35 3.90
C TRP A 218 -2.16 16.97 3.17
N SER A 219 -1.02 17.01 3.87
CA SER A 219 0.30 16.66 3.33
C SER A 219 0.62 15.16 3.40
N GLY A 220 -0.37 14.31 3.74
CA GLY A 220 -0.23 12.86 3.83
C GLY A 220 0.01 12.36 5.25
N GLY A 221 0.91 11.39 5.40
CA GLY A 221 1.25 10.83 6.71
C GLY A 221 2.21 11.71 7.51
N SER A 222 2.36 11.43 8.80
CA SER A 222 3.35 12.12 9.65
C SER A 222 4.77 11.93 9.11
N SER A 223 5.42 13.06 8.75
CA SER A 223 6.83 13.12 8.38
C SER A 223 7.40 14.49 8.74
N LEU A 224 8.51 14.50 9.47
CA LEU A 224 9.23 15.73 9.83
C LEU A 224 10.18 16.21 8.72
N PHE A 225 10.46 15.37 7.72
CA PHE A 225 11.47 15.64 6.70
C PHE A 225 11.20 16.95 5.95
N LEU A 226 9.97 17.14 5.49
CA LEU A 226 9.62 18.32 4.68
C LEU A 226 9.73 19.60 5.51
N GLY A 227 9.24 19.59 6.76
CA GLY A 227 9.35 20.72 7.68
C GLY A 227 10.81 21.10 7.97
N LEU A 228 11.65 20.10 8.22
CA LEU A 228 13.08 20.31 8.44
C LEU A 228 13.77 20.86 7.18
N ALA A 229 13.48 20.29 6.00
CA ALA A 229 14.06 20.72 4.74
C ALA A 229 13.73 22.19 4.42
N TYR A 230 12.48 22.61 4.60
CA TYR A 230 12.08 24.02 4.43
C TYR A 230 12.73 24.94 5.47
N THR A 231 12.83 24.51 6.73
CA THR A 231 13.45 25.33 7.78
C THR A 231 14.94 25.56 7.51
N VAL A 232 15.68 24.51 7.13
CA VAL A 232 17.12 24.59 6.83
C VAL A 232 17.37 25.43 5.58
N THR A 233 16.63 25.20 4.50
CA THR A 233 16.78 25.98 3.25
C THR A 233 16.38 27.44 3.43
N GLY A 234 15.32 27.72 4.21
CA GLY A 234 14.93 29.06 4.61
C GLY A 234 16.02 29.78 5.40
N ALA A 235 16.64 29.12 6.38
CA ALA A 235 17.73 29.70 7.16
C ALA A 235 18.95 30.03 6.28
N LEU A 236 19.33 29.13 5.36
CA LEU A 236 20.46 29.35 4.45
C LEU A 236 20.22 30.51 3.48
N THR A 237 19.01 30.63 2.92
CA THR A 237 18.66 31.74 2.02
C THR A 237 18.62 33.09 2.74
N TRP A 238 18.13 33.13 3.98
CA TRP A 238 18.17 34.33 4.83
C TRP A 238 19.60 34.77 5.15
N LEU A 239 20.48 33.83 5.50
CA LEU A 239 21.90 34.13 5.73
C LEU A 239 22.58 34.68 4.48
N ALA A 240 22.32 34.08 3.31
CA ALA A 240 22.85 34.56 2.04
C ALA A 240 22.34 35.97 1.70
N PHE A 241 21.05 36.25 1.93
CA PHE A 241 20.46 37.57 1.73
C PHE A 241 21.15 38.64 2.59
N PHE A 242 21.32 38.41 3.89
CA PHE A 242 22.00 39.37 4.76
C PHE A 242 23.48 39.54 4.41
N ALA A 243 24.17 38.48 4.01
CA ALA A 243 25.55 38.58 3.54
C ALA A 243 25.66 39.44 2.27
N MET A 244 24.80 39.20 1.27
CA MET A 244 24.77 40.02 0.05
C MET A 244 24.38 41.47 0.33
N MET A 245 23.41 41.70 1.23
CA MET A 245 23.00 43.04 1.66
C MET A 245 24.17 43.79 2.32
N ALA A 246 24.89 43.13 3.25
CA ALA A 246 26.05 43.72 3.91
C ALA A 246 27.15 44.08 2.91
N ILE A 247 27.46 43.18 1.96
CA ILE A 247 28.43 43.45 0.89
C ILE A 247 27.97 44.63 0.02
N HIS A 248 26.70 44.67 -0.37
CA HIS A 248 26.15 45.75 -1.19
C HIS A 248 26.26 47.12 -0.50
N LEU A 249 25.90 47.19 0.79
CA LEU A 249 25.99 48.43 1.56
C LEU A 249 27.44 48.91 1.69
N ARG A 250 28.39 48.00 1.97
CA ARG A 250 29.83 48.33 2.03
C ARG A 250 30.39 48.81 0.70
N LEU A 251 29.97 48.22 -0.42
CA LEU A 251 30.40 48.65 -1.76
C LEU A 251 29.77 49.98 -2.18
N LYS A 252 28.52 50.25 -1.77
CA LYS A 252 27.84 51.52 -2.03
C LYS A 252 28.55 52.69 -1.33
N GLU A 253 28.90 52.52 -0.05
CA GLU A 253 29.66 53.51 0.72
C GLU A 253 31.02 53.84 0.08
N ARG A 254 31.72 52.85 -0.47
CA ARG A 254 32.98 53.07 -1.20
C ARG A 254 32.78 53.89 -2.48
N LYS A 255 31.73 53.64 -3.25
CA LYS A 255 31.45 54.39 -4.50
C LYS A 255 31.10 55.86 -4.25
N THR A 256 30.41 56.18 -3.16
CA THR A 256 30.13 57.57 -2.79
C THR A 256 31.38 58.34 -2.38
N LEU A 257 32.34 57.68 -1.72
CA LEU A 257 33.61 58.30 -1.33
C LEU A 257 34.45 58.72 -2.56
N PHE A 258 34.53 57.87 -3.60
CA PHE A 258 35.28 58.17 -4.83
C PHE A 258 34.68 59.26 -5.72
N HIS A 259 33.42 59.68 -5.50
CA HIS A 259 32.79 60.77 -6.26
C HIS A 259 32.88 62.13 -5.56
N GLN A 260 33.43 62.20 -4.34
CA GLN A 260 33.61 63.45 -3.57
C GLN A 260 35.06 63.95 -3.54
N GLU A 261 36.00 63.29 -4.22
CA GLU A 261 37.33 63.80 -4.55
C GLU A 261 37.36 64.33 -5.99
#